data_AF-A0A9P6S0A2-F1
#
_entry.id   AF-A0A9P6S0A2-F1
#
_cell.length_a   1.000
_cell.length_b   1.000
_cell.length_c   1.000
_cell.angle_alpha   90.00
_cell.angle_beta   90.00
_cell.angle_gamma   90.00
#
_symmetry.space_group_name_H-M   'P 1'
#
loop_
_entity.id
_entity.type
_entity.pdbx_description
1 polymer ?
#
loop_
_entity_poly.entity_id
_entity_poly.type
_entity_poly.pdbx_seq_one_letter_code
_entity_poly.pdbx_strand_id
1 'polypeptide(L)'
;INPAGGVGATNAVHDAVTVANWIHALPPNPTKEEIENYFEEYKKDRLPKAKEAYDSSRMFKTICFNNNLGWVAATCFKYMPGWMNRTMLRSMMAYRPSVSFLPDTKDTGSVKPAHQHSLETRRILKERHEAATAAAAKS
;
A
#
# COMPACT_ATOMS: atom_id res chain seq x y z
N ILE A 1 14.80 -5.26 -4.32
CA ILE A 1 13.66 -6.09 -4.79
C ILE A 1 14.15 -6.94 -5.95
N ASN A 2 13.80 -8.22 -6.02
CA ASN A 2 14.18 -9.08 -7.16
C ASN A 2 13.09 -9.08 -8.24
N PRO A 3 13.42 -8.92 -9.54
CA PRO A 3 12.44 -8.94 -10.63
C PRO A 3 11.60 -10.23 -10.69
N ALA A 4 12.15 -11.37 -10.27
CA ALA A 4 11.44 -12.66 -10.27
C ALA A 4 10.16 -12.65 -9.42
N GLY A 5 10.06 -11.76 -8.42
CA GLY A 5 8.84 -11.61 -7.63
C GLY A 5 7.75 -10.77 -8.30
N GLY A 6 8.03 -10.04 -9.39
CA GLY A 6 7.04 -9.24 -10.10
C GLY A 6 6.42 -8.05 -9.33
N VAL A 7 6.89 -7.76 -8.11
CA VAL A 7 6.28 -6.78 -7.20
C VAL A 7 6.79 -5.34 -7.36
N GLY A 8 7.75 -5.09 -8.24
CA GLY A 8 8.40 -3.77 -8.38
C GLY A 8 7.42 -2.68 -8.82
N ALA A 9 6.73 -2.88 -9.94
CA ALA A 9 5.78 -1.91 -10.49
C ALA A 9 4.62 -1.64 -9.53
N THR A 10 4.01 -2.70 -8.97
CA THR A 10 2.91 -2.56 -8.02
C THR A 10 3.32 -1.77 -6.78
N ASN A 11 4.52 -2.00 -6.22
CA ASN A 11 5.00 -1.20 -5.10
C ASN A 11 5.23 0.26 -5.48
N ALA A 12 5.77 0.55 -6.66
CA ALA A 12 5.95 1.93 -7.11
C ALA A 12 4.61 2.67 -7.24
N VAL A 13 3.56 1.99 -7.75
CA VAL A 13 2.21 2.54 -7.80
C VAL A 13 1.66 2.77 -6.40
N HIS A 14 1.84 1.82 -5.48
CA HIS A 14 1.42 1.97 -4.09
C HIS A 14 2.13 3.15 -3.41
N ASP A 15 3.43 3.31 -3.61
CA ASP A 15 4.22 4.42 -3.10
C ASP A 15 3.68 5.75 -3.65
N ALA A 16 3.44 5.82 -4.96
CA ALA A 16 2.89 7.02 -5.61
C ALA A 16 1.52 7.42 -5.05
N VAL A 17 0.61 6.45 -4.83
CA VAL A 17 -0.72 6.72 -4.23
C VAL A 17 -0.57 7.24 -2.80
N THR A 18 0.25 6.59 -1.97
CA THR A 18 0.45 7.02 -0.58
C THR A 18 1.08 8.41 -0.51
N VAL A 19 2.08 8.71 -1.35
CA VAL A 19 2.68 10.05 -1.45
C VAL A 19 1.65 11.07 -1.90
N ALA A 20 0.85 10.78 -2.95
CA ALA A 20 -0.17 11.69 -3.44
C ALA A 20 -1.21 12.04 -2.35
N ASN A 21 -1.62 11.05 -1.56
CA ASN A 21 -2.54 11.27 -0.44
C ASN A 21 -1.95 12.23 0.60
N TRP A 22 -0.68 12.05 0.98
CA TRP A 22 -0.02 12.93 1.94
C TRP A 22 0.28 14.32 1.39
N ILE A 23 0.68 14.43 0.12
CA ILE A 23 0.89 15.73 -0.54
C ILE A 23 -0.41 16.52 -0.56
N HIS A 24 -1.53 15.89 -0.92
CA HIS A 24 -2.82 16.57 -0.97
C HIS A 24 -3.31 16.97 0.43
N ALA A 25 -2.86 16.28 1.48
CA ALA A 25 -3.15 16.63 2.87
C ALA A 25 -2.29 17.80 3.41
N LEU A 26 -1.25 18.25 2.71
CA LEU A 26 -0.46 19.42 3.14
C LEU A 26 -1.34 20.68 3.18
N PRO A 27 -1.13 21.58 4.16
CA PRO A 27 -1.78 22.88 4.13
C PRO A 27 -1.30 23.71 2.93
N PRO A 28 -2.02 24.77 2.52
CA PRO A 28 -1.67 25.57 1.34
C PRO A 28 -0.26 26.18 1.37
N ASN A 29 0.26 26.50 2.55
CA ASN A 29 1.61 27.02 2.76
C ASN A 29 2.32 26.16 3.82
N PRO A 30 2.81 24.97 3.44
CA PRO A 30 3.38 24.05 4.40
C PRO A 30 4.75 24.53 4.88
N THR A 31 4.99 24.37 6.18
CA THR A 31 6.31 24.56 6.76
C THR A 31 7.22 23.38 6.43
N LYS A 32 8.54 23.58 6.57
CA LYS A 32 9.52 22.52 6.40
C LYS A 32 9.24 21.34 7.36
N GLU A 33 8.91 21.63 8.62
CA GLU A 33 8.65 20.62 9.65
C GLU A 33 7.42 19.77 9.31
N GLU A 34 6.37 20.39 8.77
CA GLU A 34 5.19 19.66 8.30
C GLU A 34 5.57 18.70 7.18
N ILE A 35 6.31 19.17 6.16
CA ILE A 35 6.76 18.34 5.04
C ILE A 35 7.59 17.15 5.54
N GLU A 36 8.54 17.38 6.44
CA GLU A 36 9.37 16.31 7.03
C GLU A 36 8.51 15.29 7.79
N ASN A 37 7.55 15.75 8.59
CA ASN A 37 6.63 14.88 9.31
C ASN A 37 5.80 14.00 8.35
N TYR A 38 5.33 14.55 7.23
CA TYR A 38 4.61 13.76 6.22
C TYR A 38 5.48 12.69 5.56
N PHE A 39 6.75 12.99 5.28
CA PHE A 39 7.67 11.96 4.76
C PHE A 39 7.94 10.87 5.79
N GLU A 40 7.97 11.19 7.08
CA GLU A 40 8.06 10.19 8.13
C GLU A 40 6.79 9.34 8.22
N GLU A 41 5.59 9.92 8.10
CA GLU A 41 4.34 9.15 8.05
C GLU A 41 4.25 8.25 6.80
N TYR A 42 4.69 8.75 5.64
CA TYR A 42 4.84 7.94 4.43
C TYR A 42 5.78 6.75 4.66
N LYS A 43 6.95 6.97 5.26
CA LYS A 43 7.91 5.90 5.55
C LYS A 43 7.32 4.88 6.53
N LYS A 44 6.60 5.32 7.57
CA LYS A 44 5.94 4.43 8.53
C LYS A 44 4.90 3.53 7.86
N ASP A 45 4.10 4.06 6.92
CA ASP A 45 3.10 3.29 6.18
C ASP A 45 3.77 2.31 5.18
N ARG A 46 4.77 2.77 4.43
CA ARG A 46 5.31 2.01 3.29
C ARG A 46 6.49 1.11 3.59
N LEU A 47 7.36 1.45 4.55
CA LEU A 47 8.56 0.67 4.84
C LEU A 47 8.25 -0.80 5.23
N PRO A 48 7.26 -1.10 6.09
CA PRO A 48 6.91 -2.50 6.41
C PRO A 48 6.46 -3.27 5.17
N LYS A 49 5.67 -2.63 4.30
CA LYS A 49 5.13 -3.24 3.08
C LYS A 49 6.19 -3.45 2.00
N ALA A 50 7.09 -2.48 1.83
CA ALA A 50 8.24 -2.61 0.96
C ALA A 50 9.17 -3.75 1.40
N LYS A 51 9.35 -3.94 2.71
CA LYS A 51 10.13 -5.06 3.28
C LYS A 51 9.46 -6.40 3.03
N GLU A 52 8.15 -6.51 3.27
CA GLU A 52 7.37 -7.72 2.96
C GLU A 52 7.47 -8.11 1.46
N ALA A 53 7.38 -7.11 0.57
CA ALA A 53 7.58 -7.31 -0.86
C ALA A 53 9.02 -7.72 -1.21
N TYR A 54 10.01 -7.15 -0.52
CA TYR A 54 11.41 -7.53 -0.70
C TYR A 54 11.65 -8.99 -0.30
N ASP A 55 11.19 -9.39 0.88
CA ASP A 55 11.38 -10.74 1.41
C ASP A 55 10.65 -11.79 0.57
N SER A 56 9.41 -11.52 0.17
CA SER A 56 8.68 -12.39 -0.76
C SER A 56 9.37 -12.51 -2.12
N SER A 57 9.90 -11.41 -2.68
CA SER A 57 10.66 -11.46 -3.94
C SER A 57 11.94 -12.31 -3.83
N ARG A 58 12.58 -12.34 -2.65
CA ARG A 58 13.74 -13.18 -2.37
C ARG A 58 13.36 -14.65 -2.23
N MET A 59 12.21 -14.95 -1.64
CA MET A 59 11.68 -16.32 -1.59
C MET A 59 11.38 -16.86 -3.00
N PHE A 60 10.70 -16.08 -3.83
CA PHE A 60 10.43 -16.44 -5.23
C PHE A 60 11.71 -16.67 -6.02
N LYS A 61 12.71 -15.80 -5.84
CA LYS A 61 14.05 -16.01 -6.41
C LYS A 61 14.55 -17.42 -6.08
N THR A 62 14.52 -17.82 -4.81
CA THR A 62 14.99 -19.14 -4.35
C THR A 62 14.22 -20.30 -4.97
N ILE A 63 12.90 -20.17 -5.16
CA ILE A 63 12.07 -21.19 -5.83
C ILE A 63 12.46 -21.34 -7.30
N CYS A 64 12.77 -20.24 -7.98
CA CYS A 64 13.11 -20.24 -9.41
C CYS A 64 14.53 -20.76 -9.71
N PHE A 65 15.41 -20.88 -8.72
CA PHE A 65 16.74 -21.43 -8.94
C PHE A 65 16.73 -22.97 -8.89
N ASN A 66 17.40 -23.60 -9.85
CA ASN A 66 17.63 -25.05 -9.90
C ASN A 66 18.70 -25.49 -8.89
N ASN A 67 18.46 -25.25 -7.61
CA ASN A 67 19.25 -25.80 -6.52
C ASN A 67 18.36 -26.72 -5.64
N ASN A 68 18.99 -27.55 -4.80
CA ASN A 68 18.27 -28.50 -3.95
C ASN A 68 17.21 -27.80 -3.06
N LEU A 69 17.49 -26.57 -2.64
CA LEU A 69 16.58 -25.78 -1.81
C LEU A 69 15.35 -25.28 -2.59
N GLY A 70 15.54 -24.90 -3.86
CA GLY A 70 14.49 -24.50 -4.79
C GLY A 70 13.59 -25.66 -5.17
N TRP A 71 14.13 -26.88 -5.35
CA TRP A 71 13.33 -28.07 -5.57
C TRP A 71 12.44 -28.41 -4.37
N VAL A 72 12.98 -28.34 -3.14
CA VAL A 72 12.20 -28.54 -1.91
C VAL A 72 11.12 -27.46 -1.80
N ALA A 73 11.46 -26.19 -2.01
CA ALA A 73 10.49 -25.10 -1.95
C ALA A 73 9.38 -25.24 -3.00
N ALA A 74 9.73 -25.56 -4.25
CA ALA A 74 8.76 -25.81 -5.32
C ALA A 74 7.85 -27.00 -5.00
N THR A 75 8.39 -28.06 -4.39
CA THR A 75 7.61 -29.22 -3.94
C THR A 75 6.62 -28.84 -2.83
N CYS A 76 7.06 -28.06 -1.84
CA CYS A 76 6.18 -27.53 -0.80
C CYS A 76 5.06 -26.66 -1.36
N PHE A 77 5.36 -25.80 -2.34
CA PHE A 77 4.36 -24.97 -3.02
C PHE A 77 3.38 -25.81 -3.85
N LYS A 78 3.87 -26.85 -4.55
CA LYS A 78 3.05 -27.74 -5.37
C LYS A 78 2.04 -28.54 -4.54
N TYR A 79 2.43 -28.99 -3.35
CA TYR A 79 1.57 -29.78 -2.45
C TYR A 79 0.90 -28.94 -1.36
N MET A 80 0.90 -27.61 -1.49
CA MET A 80 0.27 -26.70 -0.54
C MET A 80 -1.23 -26.96 -0.44
N PRO A 81 -1.78 -27.22 0.76
CA PRO A 81 -3.22 -27.35 0.95
C PRO A 81 -3.97 -26.09 0.48
N GLY A 82 -5.12 -26.27 -0.16
CA GLY A 82 -5.86 -25.16 -0.76
C GLY A 82 -6.31 -24.07 0.23
N TRP A 83 -6.53 -24.40 1.51
CA TRP A 83 -6.81 -23.39 2.53
C TRP A 83 -5.59 -22.47 2.78
N MET A 84 -4.38 -23.04 2.79
CA MET A 84 -3.14 -22.29 3.01
C MET A 84 -2.84 -21.38 1.82
N ASN A 85 -3.01 -21.90 0.59
CA ASN A 85 -2.87 -21.10 -0.63
C ASN A 85 -3.87 -19.93 -0.64
N ARG A 86 -5.13 -20.17 -0.26
CA ARG A 86 -6.14 -19.10 -0.16
C ARG A 86 -5.77 -18.05 0.89
N THR A 87 -5.26 -18.45 2.05
CA THR A 87 -4.79 -17.51 3.08
C THR A 87 -3.62 -16.66 2.58
N MET A 88 -2.64 -17.28 1.92
CA MET A 88 -1.51 -16.57 1.33
C MET A 88 -1.98 -15.55 0.28
N LEU A 89 -2.83 -15.96 -0.66
CA LEU A 89 -3.38 -15.09 -1.70
C LEU A 89 -4.20 -13.93 -1.11
N ARG A 90 -4.99 -14.18 -0.05
CA ARG A 90 -5.72 -13.12 0.67
C ARG A 90 -4.76 -12.08 1.23
N SER A 91 -3.67 -12.50 1.88
CA SER A 91 -2.67 -11.59 2.43
C SER A 91 -1.99 -10.76 1.34
N MET A 92 -1.59 -11.40 0.23
CA MET A 92 -0.95 -10.72 -0.91
C MET A 92 -1.84 -9.68 -1.56
N MET A 93 -3.16 -9.92 -1.64
CA MET A 93 -4.12 -9.05 -2.32
C MET A 93 -4.89 -8.11 -1.38
N ALA A 94 -4.64 -8.16 -0.06
CA ALA A 94 -5.38 -7.36 0.91
C ALA A 94 -5.04 -5.88 0.82
N TYR A 95 -3.79 -5.53 0.50
CA TYR A 95 -3.34 -4.15 0.44
C TYR A 95 -3.69 -3.52 -0.92
N ARG A 96 -4.68 -2.63 -0.93
CA ARG A 96 -5.25 -2.02 -2.14
C ARG A 96 -5.36 -0.49 -1.96
N PRO A 97 -4.25 0.25 -2.09
CA PRO A 97 -4.24 1.68 -1.81
C PRO A 97 -5.17 2.46 -2.74
N SER A 98 -6.00 3.32 -2.17
CA SER A 98 -6.87 4.23 -2.92
C SER A 98 -6.48 5.68 -2.68
N VAL A 99 -6.85 6.52 -3.65
CA VAL A 99 -6.57 7.95 -3.62
C VAL A 99 -7.62 8.64 -2.74
N SER A 100 -7.17 9.38 -1.73
CA SER A 100 -8.04 9.93 -0.68
C SER A 100 -8.92 11.09 -1.13
N PHE A 101 -8.45 11.87 -2.12
CA PHE A 101 -9.16 13.01 -2.69
C PHE A 101 -10.14 12.66 -3.82
N LEU A 102 -10.19 11.39 -4.24
CA LEU A 102 -11.18 10.92 -5.21
C LEU A 102 -12.36 10.23 -4.51
N PRO A 103 -13.55 10.21 -5.14
CA PRO A 103 -14.67 9.40 -4.68
C PRO A 103 -14.29 7.93 -4.54
N ASP A 104 -14.87 7.25 -3.55
CA ASP A 104 -14.61 5.83 -3.34
C ASP A 104 -15.08 4.99 -4.52
N THR A 105 -14.20 4.09 -4.94
CA THR A 105 -14.58 3.05 -5.89
C THR A 105 -15.45 2.02 -5.17
N LYS A 106 -16.49 1.54 -5.85
CA LYS A 106 -17.33 0.46 -5.33
C LYS A 106 -16.47 -0.80 -5.15
N ASP A 107 -16.30 -1.27 -3.91
CA ASP A 107 -15.57 -2.52 -3.66
C ASP A 107 -16.40 -3.71 -4.12
N THR A 108 -15.93 -4.37 -5.20
CA THR A 108 -16.50 -5.61 -5.71
C THR A 108 -15.65 -6.83 -5.33
N GLY A 109 -14.64 -6.65 -4.47
CA GLY A 109 -13.72 -7.70 -4.06
C GLY A 109 -14.32 -8.67 -3.04
N SER A 110 -13.90 -9.94 -3.09
CA SER A 110 -14.31 -10.96 -2.12
C SER A 110 -13.62 -10.83 -0.75
N VAL A 111 -12.60 -9.97 -0.64
CA VAL A 111 -11.75 -9.81 0.55
C VAL A 111 -11.70 -8.33 0.88
N LYS A 112 -12.05 -7.94 2.11
CA LYS A 112 -11.99 -6.54 2.52
C LYS A 112 -10.55 -5.99 2.42
N PRO A 113 -10.35 -4.75 1.97
CA PRO A 113 -9.02 -4.14 1.95
C PRO A 113 -8.43 -4.09 3.36
N ALA A 114 -7.12 -4.29 3.46
CA ALA A 114 -6.39 -3.99 4.69
C ALA A 114 -6.50 -2.50 5.02
N HIS A 115 -6.44 -2.17 6.31
CA HIS A 115 -6.35 -0.79 6.76
C HIS A 115 -5.10 -0.11 6.17
N GLN A 116 -5.25 1.16 5.80
CA GLN A 116 -4.22 1.98 5.18
C GLN A 116 -4.16 3.29 5.92
N HIS A 117 -2.99 3.63 6.45
CA HIS A 117 -2.83 4.82 7.28
C HIS A 117 -3.07 6.10 6.47
N SER A 118 -2.57 6.14 5.23
CA SER A 118 -2.76 7.27 4.32
C SER A 118 -4.21 7.61 3.97
N LEU A 119 -5.20 6.75 4.24
CA LEU A 119 -6.62 7.10 4.04
C LEU A 119 -7.15 8.09 5.08
N GLU A 120 -6.47 8.24 6.23
CA GLU A 120 -6.80 9.27 7.22
C GLU A 120 -6.73 10.68 6.63
N THR A 121 -5.92 10.87 5.59
CA THR A 121 -5.84 12.14 4.84
C THR A 121 -7.20 12.58 4.30
N ARG A 122 -8.10 11.64 3.97
CA ARG A 122 -9.46 11.96 3.53
C ARG A 122 -10.25 12.75 4.57
N ARG A 123 -10.08 12.41 5.86
CA ARG A 123 -10.73 13.13 6.95
C ARG A 123 -10.26 14.59 6.98
N ILE A 124 -8.95 14.80 6.87
CA ILE A 124 -8.32 16.13 6.82
C ILE A 124 -8.88 16.94 5.63
N LEU A 125 -9.02 16.31 4.47
CA LEU A 125 -9.56 16.97 3.28
C LEU A 125 -11.03 17.36 3.43
N LYS A 126 -11.83 16.48 4.04
CA LYS A 126 -13.24 16.74 4.31
C LYS A 126 -13.41 17.93 5.26
N GLU A 127 -12.67 17.94 6.36
CA GLU A 127 -12.67 19.04 7.35
C GLU A 127 -12.29 20.38 6.71
N ARG A 128 -11.30 20.38 5.80
CA ARG A 128 -10.90 21.59 5.06
C ARG A 128 -11.95 22.07 4.08
N HIS A 129 -12.58 21.15 3.35
CA HIS A 129 -13.65 21.50 2.42
C HIS A 129 -14.85 22.10 3.17
N GLU A 130 -15.23 21.51 4.30
CA GLU A 130 -16.27 22.04 5.19
C GLU A 130 -15.91 23.45 5.70
N ALA A 131 -14.68 23.64 6.20
CA ALA A 131 -14.21 24.97 6.64
C ALA A 131 -14.22 26.02 5.53
N ALA A 132 -13.81 25.66 4.30
CA ALA A 132 -13.81 26.56 3.14
C ALA A 132 -15.24 26.95 2.73
N THR A 133 -16.18 25.99 2.71
CA THR A 133 -17.60 26.27 2.42
C THR A 133 -18.25 27.15 3.48
N ALA A 134 -17.92 26.93 4.77
CA ALA A 134 -18.42 27.75 5.87
C ALA A 134 -17.86 29.18 5.84
N ALA A 135 -16.62 29.37 5.39
CA ALA A 135 -16.03 30.70 5.19
C ALA A 135 -16.68 31.43 4.01
N ALA A 136 -16.90 30.75 2.89
CA ALA A 136 -17.58 31.30 1.71
C ALA A 136 -19.06 31.64 1.95
N ALA A 137 -19.73 30.94 2.89
CA ALA A 137 -21.11 31.25 3.27
C ALA A 137 -21.24 32.47 4.21
N LYS A 138 -20.13 32.93 4.79
CA LYS A 138 -20.07 34.08 5.70
C LYS A 138 -19.63 35.38 5.01
N SER A 139 -19.12 35.30 3.78
CA SER A 139 -18.75 36.43 2.91
C SER A 139 -19.90 36.80 1.98
#